data_AF-A0A836PQD7-F1
#
_entry.id   AF-A0A836PQD7-F1
#
_cell.length_a   1.000
_cell.length_b   1.000
_cell.length_c   1.000
_cell.angle_alpha   90.00
_cell.angle_beta   90.00
_cell.angle_gamma   90.00
#
_symmetry.space_group_name_H-M   'P 1'
#
loop_
_entity.id
_entity.type
_entity.pdbx_description
1 polymer ?
#
loop_
_entity_poly.entity_id
_entity_poly.type
_entity_poly.pdbx_seq_one_letter_code
_entity_poly.pdbx_strand_id
1 'polypeptide(L)' 'MSKEILLVVDVVSNEKDIEKEDIFEALELALEAATVKKNGGKIKARVVIDRATGEYETFRCWEVVAL' A
#
# COMPACT_ATOMS: atom_id res chain seq x y z
N MET A 1 -12.94 -4.12 -8.79
CA MET A 1 -12.46 -3.02 -9.67
C MET A 1 -12.57 -1.68 -8.97
N SER A 2 -11.48 -1.24 -8.36
CA SER A 2 -11.37 0.09 -7.74
C SER A 2 -10.36 0.91 -8.55
N LYS A 3 -10.83 1.58 -9.61
CA LYS A 3 -9.97 2.40 -10.49
C LYS A 3 -9.57 3.74 -9.88
N GLU A 4 -10.08 4.08 -8.71
CA GLU A 4 -9.81 5.35 -8.02
C GLU A 4 -8.33 5.49 -7.65
N ILE A 5 -7.68 4.41 -7.17
CA ILE A 5 -6.25 4.42 -6.84
C ILE A 5 -5.41 4.72 -8.07
N LEU A 6 -5.70 4.06 -9.20
CA LEU A 6 -4.96 4.26 -10.44
C LEU A 6 -5.08 5.69 -10.97
N LEU A 7 -6.26 6.30 -10.85
CA LEU A 7 -6.50 7.70 -11.22
C LEU A 7 -5.68 8.66 -10.35
N VAL A 8 -5.67 8.45 -9.03
CA VAL A 8 -4.89 9.29 -8.11
C VAL A 8 -3.40 9.18 -8.41
N VAL A 9 -2.89 7.97 -8.65
CA VAL A 9 -1.48 7.74 -9.00
C VAL A 9 -1.12 8.45 -10.31
N ASP A 10 -1.97 8.36 -11.33
CA ASP A 10 -1.71 9.00 -12.63
C ASP A 10 -1.68 10.53 -12.54
N VAL A 11 -2.62 11.12 -11.79
CA VAL A 11 -2.67 12.57 -11.57
C VAL A 11 -1.44 13.05 -10.80
N VAL A 12 -1.07 12.38 -9.71
CA VAL A 12 0.05 12.80 -8.85
C VAL A 12 1.40 12.62 -9.57
N SER A 13 1.55 11.54 -10.35
CA SER A 13 2.74 11.31 -11.17
C SER A 13 2.95 12.42 -12.18
N ASN A 14 1.89 12.81 -12.90
CA ASN A 14 1.94 13.89 -13.89
C ASN A 14 2.19 15.27 -13.26
N GLU A 15 1.68 15.53 -12.05
CA GLU A 15 1.86 16.84 -11.38
C GLU A 15 3.25 17.03 -10.76
N LYS A 16 3.87 15.95 -10.26
CA LYS A 16 5.08 16.03 -9.45
C LYS A 16 6.33 15.46 -10.13
N ASP A 17 6.20 14.93 -11.35
CA ASP A 17 7.28 14.21 -12.06
C ASP A 17 7.85 13.08 -11.20
N ILE A 18 6.97 12.37 -10.50
CA ILE A 18 7.31 11.25 -9.62
C ILE A 18 6.95 9.96 -10.34
N GLU A 19 7.82 8.96 -10.27
CA GLU A 19 7.55 7.66 -10.84
C GLU A 19 6.34 7.01 -10.16
N LYS A 20 5.47 6.39 -10.96
CA LYS A 20 4.26 5.75 -10.43
C LYS A 20 4.59 4.70 -9.36
N GLU A 21 5.73 4.05 -9.47
CA GLU A 21 6.22 3.07 -8.49
C GLU A 21 6.40 3.67 -7.09
N ASP A 22 7.02 4.83 -6.98
CA ASP A 22 7.22 5.53 -5.70
C ASP A 22 5.88 5.90 -5.04
N ILE A 23 4.88 6.26 -5.86
CA ILE A 23 3.53 6.60 -5.37
C ILE A 23 2.82 5.35 -4.88
N PHE A 24 2.93 4.22 -5.59
CA PHE A 24 2.39 2.94 -5.13
C PHE A 24 3.03 2.51 -3.82
N GLU A 25 4.35 2.60 -3.70
CA GLU A 25 5.06 2.26 -2.46
C GLU A 25 4.60 3.16 -1.29
N ALA A 26 4.48 4.47 -1.53
CA ALA A 26 3.99 5.39 -0.52
C ALA A 26 2.54 5.08 -0.08
N LEU A 27 1.67 4.69 -1.02
CA LEU A 27 0.29 4.28 -0.72
C LEU A 27 0.24 2.97 0.06
N GLU A 28 1.06 1.99 -0.31
CA GLU A 28 1.19 0.72 0.40
C GLU A 28 1.63 0.96 1.85
N LEU A 29 2.69 1.74 2.06
CA LEU A 29 3.18 2.11 3.39
C LEU A 29 2.12 2.85 4.22
N ALA A 30 1.36 3.76 3.60
CA ALA A 30 0.28 4.48 4.27
C ALA A 30 -0.85 3.53 4.72
N LEU A 31 -1.24 2.59 3.85
CA LEU A 31 -2.27 1.59 4.15
C LEU A 31 -1.80 0.57 5.19
N GLU A 32 -0.52 0.18 5.16
CA GLU A 32 0.11 -0.65 6.19
C GLU A 32 0.04 0.05 7.55
N ALA A 33 0.50 1.30 7.63
CA ALA A 33 0.48 2.08 8.85
C ALA A 33 -0.95 2.27 9.40
N ALA A 34 -1.92 2.54 8.52
CA ALA A 34 -3.33 2.65 8.89
C ALA A 34 -3.88 1.33 9.44
N THR A 35 -3.54 0.20 8.82
CA THR A 35 -3.95 -1.14 9.26
C THR A 35 -3.33 -1.51 10.60
N VAL A 36 -2.02 -1.29 10.77
CA VAL A 36 -1.32 -1.53 12.04
C VAL A 36 -1.96 -0.70 13.16
N LYS A 37 -2.25 0.58 12.90
CA LYS A 37 -2.90 1.48 13.86
C LYS A 37 -4.32 1.02 14.21
N LYS A 38 -5.12 0.60 13.22
CA LYS A 38 -6.48 0.07 13.42
C LYS A 38 -6.51 -1.16 14.32
N ASN A 39 -5.46 -1.99 14.27
CA ASN A 39 -5.33 -3.22 15.05
C ASN A 39 -4.54 -3.05 16.36
N GLY A 40 -4.38 -1.81 16.84
CA GLY A 40 -3.78 -1.52 18.15
C GLY A 40 -2.25 -1.55 18.18
N GLY A 41 -1.59 -1.44 17.03
CA GLY A 41 -0.14 -1.20 16.92
C GLY A 41 0.76 -2.42 17.19
N LYS A 42 0.19 -3.60 17.43
CA LYS A 42 0.94 -4.82 17.80
C LYS A 42 1.05 -5.85 16.68
N ILE A 43 0.64 -5.51 15.46
CA ILE A 43 0.73 -6.39 14.30
C ILE A 43 1.67 -5.81 13.26
N LYS A 44 2.32 -6.67 12.49
CA LYS A 44 2.90 -6.29 11.20
C LYS A 44 1.83 -6.55 10.14
N ALA A 45 1.60 -5.56 9.29
CA ALA A 45 0.75 -5.68 8.13
C ALA A 45 1.60 -5.40 6.90
N ARG A 46 1.31 -6.09 5.80
CA ARG A 46 1.85 -5.79 4.48
C ARG A 46 0.69 -5.52 3.54
N VAL A 47 0.78 -4.48 2.73
CA VAL A 47 -0.24 -4.18 1.72
C VAL A 47 0.39 -4.29 0.34
N VAL A 48 -0.33 -4.88 -0.61
CA VAL A 48 0.10 -5.01 -1.99
C VAL A 48 -1.00 -4.46 -2.88
N ILE A 49 -0.66 -3.48 -3.73
CA ILE A 49 -1.57 -2.90 -4.72
C ILE A 49 -1.30 -3.52 -6.09
N ASP A 50 -2.33 -4.09 -6.70
CA ASP A 50 -2.30 -4.51 -8.09
C ASP A 50 -2.37 -3.28 -9.01
N ARG A 51 -1.28 -3.08 -9.76
CA ARG A 51 -1.09 -1.92 -10.66
C ARG A 51 -1.98 -1.98 -11.90
N ALA A 52 -2.51 -3.14 -12.27
CA ALA A 52 -3.38 -3.31 -13.42
C ALA A 52 -4.86 -3.13 -13.04
N THR A 53 -5.26 -3.60 -11.86
CA THR A 53 -6.67 -3.59 -11.43
C THR A 53 -7.01 -2.44 -10.46
N GLY A 54 -6.00 -1.90 -9.77
CA GLY A 54 -6.16 -0.92 -8.70
C GLY A 54 -6.69 -1.52 -7.39
N GLU A 55 -6.83 -2.85 -7.32
CA GLU A 55 -7.23 -3.54 -6.10
C GLU A 55 -6.03 -3.72 -5.19
N TYR A 56 -6.26 -3.76 -3.87
CA TYR A 56 -5.20 -3.98 -2.91
C TYR A 56 -5.56 -5.10 -1.97
N GLU A 57 -4.55 -5.86 -1.58
CA GLU A 57 -4.66 -6.94 -0.62
C GLU A 57 -3.84 -6.61 0.62
N THR A 58 -4.38 -6.96 1.79
CA THR A 58 -3.71 -6.70 3.07
C THR A 58 -3.43 -8.02 3.77
N PHE A 59 -2.16 -8.25 4.06
CA PHE A 59 -1.66 -9.45 4.68
C PHE A 59 -1.18 -9.15 6.10
N ARG A 60 -1.51 -10.02 7.04
CA ARG A 60 -0.88 -9.98 8.36
C ARG A 60 0.43 -10.75 8.30
N CYS A 61 1.53 -10.11 8.67
CA CYS A 61 2.85 -10.71 8.68
C CYS A 61 3.26 -11.09 10.11
N TRP A 62 4.00 -12.19 10.22
CA TRP A 62 4.61 -12.65 11.46
C TRP A 62 6.12 -12.68 11.28
N GLU A 63 6.84 -12.33 12.33
CA GLU A 63 8.28 -12.46 12.35
C GLU A 63 8.64 -13.92 12.64
N VAL A 64 9.40 -14.54 11.73
CA VAL A 64 9.88 -15.91 11.91
C VAL A 64 11.08 -15.84 12.85
N VAL A 65 10.96 -16.48 14.02
CA VAL A 65 12.06 -16.65 14.97
C VAL A 65 12.62 -18.07 14.84
N ALA A 66 13.93 -18.18 14.63
CA ALA A 66 14.61 -19.47 14.69
C ALA A 66 14.79 -19.86 16.17
N LEU A 67 14.55 -21.14 16.47
CA LEU A 67 14.75 -21.75 17.80
C LEU A 67 16.23 -22.04 18.06
#